data_AF-A0A5Z6QBT7-F1
#
_entry.id   AF-A0A5Z6QBT7-F1
#
_cell.length_a   1.000
_cell.length_b   1.000
_cell.length_c   1.000
_cell.angle_alpha   90.00
_cell.angle_beta   90.00
_cell.angle_gamma   90.00
#
_symmetry.space_group_name_H-M   'P 1'
#
loop_
_entity.id
_entity.type
_entity.pdbx_description
1 polymer ?
#
loop_
_entity_poly.entity_id
_entity_poly.type
_entity_poly.pdbx_seq_one_letter_code
_entity_poly.pdbx_strand_id
1 'polypeptide(L)'
;LPLLILASAVPLVSIVNNLHRTKQTEKQISEAERKNRVDLYYNHMKFHLDLYKKIEGKRIGSYYPVQEAQAEAIYQHFIKHPQELYRKAYPQSTPDDSQQLDINEQFVIDLHKCWVEINARLKQLSESENQIHPTEELCTTKMRIFVGVMIIYEKTCKLLCLGGFHYKKSFVINDSYNKYQVYSPFYDFGTLYESLQSLEEITYAFLDTCRNEVVNLYFPIEDKILIYGEGILENWFKYSQFLITIAYQPAKMSRLPQLRRD
;
A
#
# COMPACT_ATOMS: atom_id res chain seq x y z
N LEU A 1 11.38 -64.79 -49.89
CA LEU A 1 11.30 -64.25 -48.52
C LEU A 1 12.34 -63.16 -48.23
N PRO A 2 13.64 -63.30 -48.54
CA PRO A 2 14.67 -62.29 -48.21
C PRO A 2 14.55 -60.97 -48.98
N LEU A 3 14.18 -61.03 -50.27
CA LEU A 3 14.01 -59.85 -51.14
C LEU A 3 12.87 -58.92 -50.72
N LEU A 4 11.79 -59.45 -50.13
CA LEU A 4 10.66 -58.67 -49.64
C LEU A 4 11.02 -57.88 -48.37
N ILE A 5 11.82 -58.46 -47.48
CA ILE A 5 12.33 -57.79 -46.27
C ILE A 5 13.31 -56.68 -46.65
N LEU A 6 14.14 -56.90 -47.68
CA LEU A 6 15.05 -55.87 -48.19
C LEU A 6 14.31 -54.71 -48.88
N ALA A 7 13.26 -55.01 -49.64
CA ALA A 7 12.43 -54.00 -50.28
C ALA A 7 11.59 -53.18 -49.28
N SER A 8 11.16 -53.78 -48.16
CA SER A 8 10.40 -53.08 -47.11
C SER A 8 11.28 -52.30 -46.13
N ALA A 9 12.57 -52.61 -46.04
CA ALA A 9 13.52 -51.93 -45.15
C ALA A 9 13.69 -50.44 -45.49
N VAL A 10 13.78 -50.09 -46.78
CA VAL A 10 13.99 -48.69 -47.21
C VAL A 10 12.80 -47.79 -46.84
N PRO A 11 11.54 -48.17 -47.13
CA PRO A 11 10.36 -47.44 -46.64
C PRO A 11 10.28 -47.35 -45.10
N LEU A 12 10.56 -48.44 -44.38
CA LEU A 12 10.51 -48.46 -42.91
C LEU A 12 11.53 -47.52 -42.27
N VAL A 13 12.78 -47.53 -42.75
CA VAL A 13 13.83 -46.61 -42.27
C VAL A 13 13.44 -45.16 -42.53
N SER A 14 12.78 -44.89 -43.66
CA SER A 14 12.29 -43.55 -44.01
C SER A 14 11.18 -43.09 -43.06
N ILE A 15 10.24 -43.97 -42.70
CA ILE A 15 9.17 -43.70 -41.74
C ILE A 15 9.75 -43.44 -40.34
N VAL A 16 10.67 -44.29 -39.87
CA VAL A 16 11.30 -44.13 -38.54
C VAL A 16 12.10 -42.83 -38.46
N ASN A 17 12.84 -42.46 -39.50
CA ASN A 17 13.57 -41.19 -39.54
C ASN A 17 12.63 -39.98 -39.47
N ASN A 18 11.52 -40.01 -40.22
CA ASN A 18 10.53 -38.94 -40.15
C ASN A 18 9.88 -38.88 -38.77
N LEU A 19 9.51 -40.01 -38.17
CA LEU A 19 8.93 -40.07 -36.82
C LEU A 19 9.90 -39.55 -35.75
N HIS A 20 11.19 -39.88 -35.87
CA HIS A 20 12.22 -39.36 -34.97
C HIS A 20 12.38 -37.85 -35.12
N ARG A 21 12.41 -37.32 -36.34
CA ARG A 21 12.41 -35.87 -36.59
C ARG A 21 11.19 -35.20 -35.98
N THR A 22 9.99 -35.76 -36.15
CA THR A 22 8.76 -35.23 -35.54
C THR A 22 8.86 -35.19 -34.02
N LYS A 23 9.27 -36.29 -33.36
CA LYS A 23 9.47 -36.31 -31.90
C LYS A 23 10.51 -35.31 -31.42
N GLN A 24 11.60 -35.12 -32.17
CA GLN A 24 12.60 -34.10 -31.84
C GLN A 24 12.02 -32.69 -31.98
N THR A 25 11.28 -32.42 -33.05
CA THR A 25 10.62 -31.12 -33.26
C THR A 25 9.59 -30.85 -32.17
N GLU A 26 8.77 -31.82 -31.79
CA GLU A 26 7.82 -31.71 -30.66
C GLU A 26 8.53 -31.36 -29.35
N LYS A 27 9.66 -32.03 -29.07
CA LYS A 27 10.47 -31.72 -27.89
C LYS A 27 11.05 -30.30 -27.94
N GLN A 28 11.55 -29.88 -29.09
CA GLN A 28 12.08 -28.52 -29.28
C GLN A 28 11.00 -27.45 -29.10
N ILE A 29 9.79 -27.69 -29.64
CA ILE A 29 8.64 -26.80 -29.43
C ILE A 29 8.32 -26.70 -27.94
N SER A 30 8.20 -27.83 -27.25
CA SER A 30 7.89 -27.85 -25.81
C SER A 30 8.94 -27.12 -24.96
N GLU A 31 10.23 -27.31 -25.25
CA GLU A 31 11.31 -26.61 -24.56
C GLU A 31 11.32 -25.10 -24.86
N ALA A 32 11.05 -24.71 -26.11
CA ALA A 32 10.93 -23.32 -26.51
C ALA A 32 9.73 -22.63 -25.84
N GLU A 33 8.58 -23.29 -25.78
CA GLU A 33 7.39 -22.79 -25.09
C GLU A 33 7.65 -22.61 -23.59
N ARG A 34 8.28 -23.60 -22.94
CA ARG A 34 8.66 -23.52 -21.53
C ARG A 34 9.61 -22.35 -21.29
N LYS A 35 10.64 -22.19 -22.12
CA LYS A 35 11.58 -21.07 -22.01
C LYS A 35 10.86 -19.72 -22.17
N ASN A 36 9.97 -19.61 -23.15
CA ASN A 36 9.22 -18.37 -23.40
C ASN A 36 8.35 -17.99 -22.19
N ARG A 37 7.67 -18.95 -21.55
CA ARG A 37 6.89 -18.70 -20.33
C ARG A 37 7.75 -18.19 -19.17
N VAL A 38 8.89 -18.83 -18.94
CA VAL A 38 9.84 -18.44 -17.89
C VAL A 38 10.40 -17.04 -18.16
N ASP A 39 10.80 -16.76 -19.41
CA ASP A 39 11.33 -15.45 -19.81
C ASP A 39 10.27 -14.35 -19.64
N LEU A 40 9.02 -14.62 -20.03
CA LEU A 40 7.89 -13.70 -19.84
C LEU A 40 7.66 -13.36 -18.37
N TYR A 41 7.62 -14.36 -17.49
CA TYR A 41 7.48 -14.16 -16.05
C TYR A 41 8.59 -13.27 -15.48
N TYR A 42 9.85 -13.59 -15.75
CA TYR A 42 10.97 -12.83 -15.20
C TYR A 42 11.04 -11.40 -15.76
N ASN A 43 10.67 -11.21 -17.03
CA ASN A 43 10.59 -9.88 -17.63
C ASN A 43 9.50 -9.03 -16.97
N HIS A 44 8.30 -9.60 -16.78
CA HIS A 44 7.20 -8.92 -16.10
C HIS A 44 7.58 -8.54 -14.66
N MET A 45 8.08 -9.51 -13.88
CA MET A 45 8.53 -9.25 -12.51
C MET A 45 9.62 -8.19 -12.47
N LYS A 46 10.66 -8.30 -13.31
CA LYS A 46 11.76 -7.32 -13.35
C LYS A 46 11.26 -5.92 -13.67
N PHE A 47 10.40 -5.78 -14.67
CA PHE A 47 9.80 -4.50 -15.06
C PHE A 47 9.11 -3.83 -13.86
N HIS A 48 8.23 -4.54 -13.15
CA HIS A 48 7.55 -3.99 -11.98
C HIS A 48 8.50 -3.68 -10.83
N LEU A 49 9.48 -4.54 -10.54
CA LEU A 49 10.46 -4.29 -9.49
C LEU A 49 11.30 -3.02 -9.78
N ASP A 50 11.66 -2.79 -11.04
CA ASP A 50 12.43 -1.61 -11.44
C ASP A 50 11.58 -0.33 -11.37
N LEU A 51 10.26 -0.41 -11.60
CA LEU A 51 9.34 0.71 -11.37
C LEU A 51 9.14 0.97 -9.87
N TYR A 52 8.86 -0.07 -9.07
CA TYR A 52 8.60 0.08 -7.63
C TYR A 52 9.76 0.71 -6.87
N LYS A 53 11.01 0.41 -7.24
CA LYS A 53 12.19 1.03 -6.64
C LYS A 53 12.30 2.54 -6.86
N LYS A 54 11.60 3.09 -7.86
CA LYS A 54 11.61 4.53 -8.17
C LYS A 54 10.47 5.27 -7.50
N ILE A 55 9.52 4.56 -6.89
CA ILE A 55 8.38 5.15 -6.20
C ILE A 55 8.82 5.57 -4.80
N GLU A 56 8.98 6.87 -4.63
CA GLU A 56 9.30 7.52 -3.37
C GLU A 56 8.39 8.74 -3.17
N GLY A 57 7.96 8.92 -1.94
CA GLY A 57 7.15 10.04 -1.50
C GLY A 57 8.01 11.24 -1.14
N LYS A 58 7.36 12.39 -1.01
CA LYS A 58 8.01 13.63 -0.58
C LYS A 58 8.51 13.51 0.86
N ARG A 59 9.59 14.21 1.16
CA ARG A 59 10.07 14.36 2.54
C ARG A 59 9.16 15.33 3.29
N ILE A 60 8.56 14.85 4.37
CA ILE A 60 7.69 15.61 5.25
C ILE A 60 8.42 15.84 6.57
N GLY A 61 8.51 17.09 7.01
CA GLY A 61 9.18 17.48 8.25
C GLY A 61 8.20 18.17 9.19
N SER A 62 8.10 17.69 10.42
CA SER A 62 7.22 18.25 11.45
C SER A 62 8.03 18.60 12.70
N TYR A 63 7.98 19.87 13.11
CA TYR A 63 8.71 20.36 14.27
C TYR A 63 7.83 20.29 15.52
N TYR A 64 8.40 19.76 16.60
CA TYR A 64 7.70 19.63 17.87
C TYR A 64 8.58 20.09 19.05
N PRO A 65 7.96 20.62 20.13
CA PRO A 65 8.71 21.11 21.27
C PRO A 65 9.30 19.96 22.09
N VAL A 66 10.57 20.09 22.46
CA VAL A 66 11.26 19.19 23.40
C VAL A 66 12.06 20.05 24.38
N GLN A 67 11.57 20.17 25.61
CA GLN A 67 12.17 21.03 26.64
C GLN A 67 12.36 22.47 26.10
N GLU A 68 13.61 22.93 25.99
CA GLU A 68 13.98 24.28 25.51
C GLU A 68 14.38 24.31 24.02
N ALA A 69 14.27 23.18 23.31
CA ALA A 69 14.64 23.05 21.89
C ALA A 69 13.46 22.56 21.03
N GLN A 70 13.65 22.63 19.70
CA GLN A 70 12.76 21.99 18.74
C GLN A 70 13.43 20.72 18.19
N ALA A 71 12.65 19.65 18.10
CA ALA A 71 13.05 18.43 17.41
C ALA A 71 12.23 18.27 16.12
N GLU A 72 12.84 17.65 15.12
CA GLU A 72 12.21 17.36 13.83
C GLU A 72 11.80 15.88 13.78
N ALA A 73 10.54 15.64 13.42
CA ALA A 73 10.05 14.35 12.97
C ALA A 73 10.00 14.32 11.45
N ILE A 74 10.71 13.37 10.85
CA ILE A 74 10.83 13.23 9.39
C ILE A 74 10.09 11.98 8.94
N TYR A 75 9.32 12.11 7.88
CA TYR A 75 8.60 11.05 7.19
C TYR A 75 9.00 11.09 5.72
N GLN A 76 9.24 9.93 5.14
CA GLN A 76 9.53 9.79 3.72
C GLN A 76 9.09 8.40 3.30
N HIS A 77 7.96 8.34 2.62
CA HIS A 77 7.39 7.08 2.18
C HIS A 77 8.19 6.51 1.02
N PHE A 78 8.40 5.20 1.00
CA PHE A 78 9.03 4.50 -0.12
C PHE A 78 8.58 3.04 -0.13
N ILE A 79 8.68 2.35 -1.26
CA ILE A 79 8.40 0.91 -1.31
C ILE A 79 9.55 0.15 -0.66
N LYS A 80 9.32 -0.36 0.56
CA LYS A 80 10.35 -1.07 1.35
C LYS A 80 10.57 -2.51 0.86
N HIS A 81 9.51 -3.17 0.43
CA HIS A 81 9.55 -4.58 0.01
C HIS A 81 8.92 -4.77 -1.38
N PRO A 82 9.62 -4.40 -2.47
CA PRO A 82 9.06 -4.41 -3.82
C PRO A 82 8.71 -5.84 -4.32
N GLN A 83 9.46 -6.86 -3.91
CA GLN A 83 9.14 -8.26 -4.23
C GLN A 83 7.84 -8.74 -3.58
N GLU A 84 7.62 -8.37 -2.32
CA GLU A 84 6.38 -8.71 -1.62
C GLU A 84 5.19 -7.95 -2.19
N LEU A 85 5.37 -6.69 -2.58
CA LEU A 85 4.34 -5.94 -3.29
C LEU A 85 3.97 -6.60 -4.62
N TYR A 86 4.97 -7.00 -5.41
CA TYR A 86 4.73 -7.75 -6.66
C TYR A 86 3.95 -9.05 -6.40
N ARG A 87 4.33 -9.84 -5.40
CA ARG A 87 3.63 -11.09 -5.04
C ARG A 87 2.18 -10.86 -4.64
N LYS A 88 1.89 -9.77 -3.92
CA LYS A 88 0.52 -9.40 -3.54
C LYS A 88 -0.30 -8.93 -4.74
N ALA A 89 0.31 -8.14 -5.61
CA ALA A 89 -0.35 -7.61 -6.81
C ALA A 89 -0.55 -8.68 -7.89
N TYR A 90 0.37 -9.64 -8.03
CA TYR A 90 0.37 -10.66 -9.08
C TYR A 90 0.56 -12.08 -8.50
N PRO A 91 -0.35 -12.56 -7.63
CA PRO A 91 -0.19 -13.84 -6.93
C PRO A 91 -0.29 -15.05 -7.86
N GLN A 92 -0.94 -14.91 -9.03
CA GLN A 92 -1.09 -15.98 -10.02
C GLN A 92 0.06 -16.04 -11.03
N SER A 93 0.93 -15.02 -11.05
CA SER A 93 2.07 -14.99 -11.96
C SER A 93 3.15 -15.95 -11.45
N THR A 94 3.37 -17.05 -12.18
CA THR A 94 4.38 -18.06 -11.84
C THR A 94 5.29 -18.37 -13.03
N PRO A 95 6.48 -18.96 -12.80
CA PRO A 95 7.34 -19.41 -13.90
C PRO A 95 6.70 -20.49 -14.78
N ASP A 96 5.79 -21.29 -14.21
CA ASP A 96 5.15 -22.43 -14.88
C ASP A 96 3.87 -22.02 -15.62
N ASP A 97 3.11 -21.07 -15.06
CA ASP A 97 1.93 -20.45 -15.65
C ASP A 97 2.10 -18.92 -15.73
N SER A 98 2.62 -18.47 -16.87
CA SER A 98 2.89 -17.07 -17.18
C SER A 98 1.77 -16.40 -17.98
N GLN A 99 0.60 -17.05 -18.13
CA GLN A 99 -0.51 -16.50 -18.92
C GLN A 99 -1.32 -15.49 -18.11
N GLN A 100 -1.28 -15.57 -16.78
CA GLN A 100 -1.97 -14.66 -15.87
C GLN A 100 -1.01 -13.57 -15.37
N LEU A 101 -0.89 -12.50 -16.15
CA LEU A 101 -0.09 -11.31 -15.82
C LEU A 101 -0.97 -10.15 -15.31
N ASP A 102 -2.27 -10.37 -15.16
CA ASP A 102 -3.18 -9.35 -14.66
C ASP A 102 -3.01 -9.11 -13.17
N ILE A 103 -3.22 -7.85 -12.78
CA ILE A 103 -3.26 -7.49 -11.37
C ILE A 103 -4.43 -8.19 -10.68
N ASN A 104 -4.18 -8.64 -9.45
CA ASN A 104 -5.18 -9.22 -8.59
C ASN A 104 -6.28 -8.21 -8.26
N GLU A 105 -7.51 -8.50 -8.70
CA GLU A 105 -8.65 -7.63 -8.44
C GLU A 105 -8.90 -7.43 -6.94
N GLN A 106 -8.78 -8.48 -6.12
CA GLN A 106 -9.00 -8.38 -4.67
C GLN A 106 -8.02 -7.39 -4.01
N PHE A 107 -6.77 -7.35 -4.48
CA PHE A 107 -5.77 -6.39 -4.03
C PHE A 107 -6.21 -4.94 -4.34
N VAL A 108 -6.71 -4.69 -5.55
CA VAL A 108 -7.22 -3.36 -5.96
C VAL A 108 -8.45 -2.97 -5.13
N ILE A 109 -9.39 -3.91 -4.93
CA ILE A 109 -10.57 -3.71 -4.09
C ILE A 109 -10.18 -3.35 -2.65
N ASP A 110 -9.22 -4.05 -2.06
CA ASP A 110 -8.81 -3.81 -0.68
C ASP A 110 -8.12 -2.46 -0.52
N LEU A 111 -7.32 -2.05 -1.52
CA LEU A 111 -6.73 -0.72 -1.58
C LEU A 111 -7.81 0.37 -1.70
N HIS A 112 -8.79 0.16 -2.57
CA HIS A 112 -9.92 1.08 -2.75
C HIS A 112 -10.74 1.23 -1.47
N LYS A 113 -11.07 0.12 -0.81
CA LYS A 113 -11.78 0.12 0.48
C LYS A 113 -11.05 0.94 1.55
N CYS A 114 -9.72 0.87 1.59
CA CYS A 114 -8.94 1.67 2.55
C CYS A 114 -9.09 3.17 2.28
N TRP A 115 -9.04 3.60 1.02
CA TRP A 115 -9.23 5.00 0.63
C TRP A 115 -10.67 5.48 0.86
N VAL A 116 -11.67 4.66 0.56
CA VAL A 116 -13.07 4.95 0.89
C VAL A 116 -13.25 5.17 2.39
N GLU A 117 -12.63 4.33 3.23
CA GLU A 117 -12.73 4.47 4.69
C GLU A 117 -11.99 5.72 5.22
N ILE A 118 -10.83 6.05 4.64
CA ILE A 118 -10.11 7.31 4.93
C ILE A 118 -11.01 8.50 4.61
N ASN A 119 -11.54 8.57 3.39
CA ASN A 119 -12.40 9.68 2.95
C ASN A 119 -13.67 9.78 3.78
N ALA A 120 -14.30 8.66 4.16
CA ALA A 120 -15.49 8.67 5.01
C ALA A 120 -15.21 9.31 6.38
N ARG A 121 -14.05 9.02 6.98
CA ARG A 121 -13.63 9.61 8.26
C ARG A 121 -13.25 11.08 8.13
N LEU A 122 -12.55 11.45 7.06
CA LEU A 122 -12.21 12.84 6.78
C LEU A 122 -13.46 13.67 6.50
N LYS A 123 -14.45 13.11 5.81
CA LYS A 123 -15.76 13.73 5.61
C LYS A 123 -16.46 14.02 6.93
N GLN A 124 -16.56 13.03 7.82
CA GLN A 124 -17.11 13.21 9.17
C GLN A 124 -16.40 14.34 9.93
N LEU A 125 -15.08 14.46 9.75
CA LEU A 125 -14.31 15.51 10.38
C LEU A 125 -14.57 16.89 9.75
N SER A 126 -14.70 16.98 8.42
CA SER A 126 -15.04 18.24 7.73
C SER A 126 -16.46 18.74 8.01
N GLU A 127 -17.39 17.83 8.26
CA GLU A 127 -18.79 18.16 8.58
C GLU A 127 -19.00 18.46 10.07
N SER A 128 -18.00 18.19 10.93
CA SER A 128 -18.09 18.42 12.37
C SER A 128 -18.03 19.91 12.72
N GLU A 129 -18.82 20.34 13.71
CA GLU A 129 -18.85 21.74 14.15
C GLU A 129 -17.48 22.23 14.64
N ASN A 130 -17.09 23.43 14.21
CA ASN A 130 -15.94 24.14 14.74
C ASN A 130 -16.39 25.10 15.84
N GLN A 131 -16.23 24.66 17.08
CA GLN A 131 -16.55 25.44 18.27
C GLN A 131 -15.28 26.09 18.83
N ILE A 132 -15.39 27.36 19.26
CA ILE A 132 -14.28 28.10 19.92
C ILE A 132 -13.88 27.42 21.23
N HIS A 133 -14.88 26.95 21.99
CA HIS A 133 -14.70 26.17 23.21
C HIS A 133 -15.33 24.79 22.98
N PRO A 134 -14.56 23.81 22.49
CA PRO A 134 -15.11 22.52 22.11
C PRO A 134 -15.57 21.74 23.33
N THR A 135 -16.78 21.15 23.26
CA THR A 135 -17.28 20.27 24.32
C THR A 135 -16.41 19.01 24.47
N GLU A 136 -16.53 18.34 25.62
CA GLU A 136 -15.88 17.05 25.88
C GLU A 136 -16.23 15.99 24.84
N GLU A 137 -17.51 15.95 24.43
CA GLU A 137 -18.01 15.03 23.42
C GLU A 137 -17.41 15.31 22.03
N LEU A 138 -17.29 16.58 21.66
CA LEU A 138 -16.67 16.99 20.40
C LEU A 138 -15.18 16.64 20.37
N CYS A 139 -14.44 16.92 21.45
CA CYS A 139 -13.03 16.54 21.57
C CYS A 139 -12.84 15.03 21.44
N THR A 140 -13.66 14.25 22.17
CA THR A 140 -13.63 12.78 22.12
C THR A 140 -13.90 12.25 20.71
N THR A 141 -14.88 12.83 20.02
CA THR A 141 -15.27 12.44 18.66
C THR A 141 -14.14 12.73 17.66
N LYS A 142 -13.56 13.93 17.70
CA LYS A 142 -12.44 14.31 16.82
C LYS A 142 -11.20 13.45 17.08
N MET A 143 -10.87 13.13 18.34
CA MET A 143 -9.78 12.21 18.66
C MET A 143 -10.03 10.80 18.12
N ARG A 144 -11.25 10.28 18.23
CA ARG A 144 -11.60 8.96 17.71
C ARG A 144 -11.48 8.90 16.18
N ILE A 145 -11.92 9.95 15.50
CA ILE A 145 -11.78 10.05 14.04
C ILE A 145 -10.31 10.10 13.66
N PHE A 146 -9.51 10.95 14.31
CA PHE A 146 -8.06 11.06 14.08
C PHE A 146 -7.33 9.73 14.23
N VAL A 147 -7.57 9.01 15.34
CA VAL A 147 -7.02 7.67 15.56
C VAL A 147 -7.47 6.68 14.50
N GLY A 148 -8.75 6.73 14.11
CA GLY A 148 -9.28 5.90 13.04
C GLY A 148 -8.59 6.11 11.70
N VAL A 149 -8.34 7.37 11.32
CA VAL A 149 -7.61 7.71 10.09
C VAL A 149 -6.18 7.18 10.16
N MET A 150 -5.47 7.36 11.28
CA MET A 150 -4.10 6.86 11.45
C MET A 150 -4.01 5.33 11.31
N ILE A 151 -4.97 4.59 11.85
CA ILE A 151 -5.01 3.12 11.77
C ILE A 151 -5.16 2.66 10.31
N ILE A 152 -6.09 3.28 9.55
CA ILE A 152 -6.33 2.88 8.15
C ILE A 152 -5.17 3.35 7.27
N TYR A 153 -4.62 4.53 7.53
CA TYR A 153 -3.40 4.99 6.88
C TYR A 153 -2.27 3.97 7.04
N GLU A 154 -2.01 3.50 8.27
CA GLU A 154 -0.97 2.49 8.52
C GLU A 154 -1.29 1.17 7.83
N LYS A 155 -2.57 0.73 7.83
CA LYS A 155 -3.03 -0.44 7.08
C LYS A 155 -2.77 -0.30 5.58
N THR A 156 -3.04 0.86 4.99
CA THR A 156 -2.85 1.15 3.57
C THR A 156 -1.36 1.13 3.21
N CYS A 157 -0.52 1.76 4.05
CA CYS A 157 0.93 1.71 3.90
C CYS A 157 1.47 0.27 3.94
N LYS A 158 0.94 -0.58 4.84
CA LYS A 158 1.31 -2.00 4.93
C LYS A 158 0.82 -2.82 3.73
N LEU A 159 -0.35 -2.49 3.17
CA LEU A 159 -0.86 -3.12 1.97
C LEU A 159 0.09 -2.90 0.79
N LEU A 160 0.53 -1.64 0.61
CA LEU A 160 1.50 -1.22 -0.41
C LEU A 160 2.98 -1.52 -0.05
N CYS A 161 3.23 -2.23 1.05
CA CYS A 161 4.58 -2.61 1.50
C CYS A 161 5.53 -1.40 1.68
N LEU A 162 5.02 -0.28 2.16
CA LEU A 162 5.78 0.96 2.33
C LEU A 162 6.70 0.92 3.56
N GLY A 163 7.72 1.78 3.55
CA GLY A 163 8.60 2.13 4.67
C GLY A 163 8.62 3.65 4.88
N GLY A 164 9.20 4.10 5.99
CA GLY A 164 9.41 5.53 6.29
C GLY A 164 8.14 6.37 6.51
N PHE A 165 6.98 5.73 6.54
CA PHE A 165 5.65 6.37 6.66
C PHE A 165 5.25 6.73 8.10
N HIS A 166 6.09 6.43 9.10
CA HIS A 166 5.89 6.80 10.51
C HIS A 166 7.21 7.23 11.14
N TYR A 167 7.14 8.10 12.15
CA TYR A 167 8.32 8.50 12.91
C TYR A 167 8.80 7.36 13.82
N LYS A 168 10.09 7.42 14.21
CA LYS A 168 10.73 6.43 15.10
C LYS A 168 10.20 6.44 16.55
N LYS A 169 9.43 7.47 16.91
CA LYS A 169 8.79 7.66 18.21
C LYS A 169 7.30 7.91 18.01
N SER A 170 6.52 7.69 19.06
CA SER A 170 5.12 8.11 19.09
C SER A 170 4.95 9.32 20.01
N PHE A 171 4.06 10.21 19.60
CA PHE A 171 3.59 11.36 20.34
C PHE A 171 2.46 10.92 21.26
N VAL A 172 2.58 11.26 22.54
CA VAL A 172 1.52 11.06 23.53
C VAL A 172 0.74 12.36 23.62
N ILE A 173 -0.55 12.27 23.28
CA ILE A 173 -1.46 13.41 23.15
C ILE A 173 -2.68 13.12 24.02
N ASN A 174 -3.03 14.02 24.92
CA ASN A 174 -4.31 13.94 25.63
C ASN A 174 -5.37 14.75 24.90
N ASP A 175 -6.64 14.39 25.06
CA ASP A 175 -7.72 15.31 24.74
C ASP A 175 -7.70 16.52 25.71
N SER A 176 -8.32 17.64 25.33
CA SER A 176 -8.34 18.86 26.15
C SER A 176 -8.94 18.67 27.55
N TYR A 177 -9.72 17.61 27.78
CA TYR A 177 -10.34 17.28 29.07
C TYR A 177 -9.57 16.22 29.88
N ASN A 178 -8.42 15.73 29.40
CA ASN A 178 -7.61 14.69 30.04
C ASN A 178 -8.40 13.40 30.36
N LYS A 179 -9.39 13.06 29.54
CA LYS A 179 -10.18 11.84 29.63
C LYS A 179 -9.62 10.71 28.79
N TYR A 180 -8.96 11.05 27.69
CA TYR A 180 -8.40 10.11 26.74
C TYR A 180 -6.97 10.47 26.39
N GLN A 181 -6.16 9.43 26.20
CA GLN A 181 -4.80 9.53 25.72
C GLN A 181 -4.68 8.82 24.39
N VAL A 182 -4.09 9.51 23.43
CA VAL A 182 -3.81 9.06 22.07
C VAL A 182 -2.30 8.87 21.94
N TYR A 183 -1.93 7.73 21.35
CA TYR A 183 -0.59 7.45 20.89
C TYR A 183 -0.61 7.65 19.38
N SER A 184 0.18 8.59 18.89
CA SER A 184 0.17 8.99 17.49
C SER A 184 1.57 8.86 16.90
N PRO A 185 1.76 8.26 15.71
CA PRO A 185 3.01 8.38 14.97
C PRO A 185 3.24 9.80 14.41
N PHE A 186 2.21 10.65 14.43
CA PHE A 186 2.23 12.03 13.94
C PHE A 186 2.13 13.03 15.10
N TYR A 187 2.80 14.18 14.96
CA TYR A 187 2.74 15.23 15.97
C TYR A 187 1.34 15.85 16.05
N ASP A 188 0.74 16.12 14.89
CA ASP A 188 -0.56 16.75 14.75
C ASP A 188 -1.31 16.21 13.52
N PHE A 189 -2.53 16.72 13.31
CA PHE A 189 -3.32 16.38 12.14
C PHE A 189 -2.72 16.90 10.83
N GLY A 190 -2.06 18.07 10.85
CA GLY A 190 -1.42 18.64 9.66
C GLY A 190 -0.37 17.69 9.08
N THR A 191 0.50 17.16 9.94
CA THR A 191 1.52 16.17 9.55
C THR A 191 0.90 14.87 9.02
N LEU A 192 -0.19 14.39 9.64
CA LEU A 192 -0.94 13.24 9.12
C LEU A 192 -1.51 13.54 7.73
N TYR A 193 -2.04 14.74 7.51
CA TYR A 193 -2.63 15.12 6.23
C TYR A 193 -1.59 15.21 5.11
N GLU A 194 -0.44 15.83 5.37
CA GLU A 194 0.70 15.81 4.43
C GLU A 194 1.15 14.37 4.13
N SER A 195 1.11 13.49 5.13
CA SER A 195 1.44 12.07 4.95
C SER A 195 0.39 11.32 4.12
N LEU A 196 -0.89 11.71 4.21
CA LEU A 196 -1.96 11.20 3.35
C LEU A 196 -1.78 11.65 1.90
N GLN A 197 -1.39 12.91 1.67
CA GLN A 197 -1.07 13.41 0.33
C GLN A 197 0.11 12.66 -0.27
N SER A 198 1.18 12.44 0.50
CA SER A 198 2.29 11.62 0.01
C SER A 198 1.89 10.16 -0.26
N LEU A 199 0.95 9.60 0.52
CA LEU A 199 0.42 8.25 0.29
C LEU A 199 -0.45 8.19 -0.97
N GLU A 200 -1.22 9.24 -1.26
CA GLU A 200 -2.00 9.39 -2.49
C GLU A 200 -1.06 9.40 -3.71
N GLU A 201 0.00 10.20 -3.69
CA GLU A 201 0.99 10.27 -4.77
C GLU A 201 1.63 8.90 -5.07
N ILE A 202 2.01 8.17 -4.01
CA ILE A 202 2.56 6.81 -4.13
C ILE A 202 1.51 5.84 -4.66
N THR A 203 0.26 5.98 -4.24
CA THR A 203 -0.83 5.13 -4.71
C THR A 203 -1.03 5.34 -6.21
N TYR A 204 -1.09 6.58 -6.70
CA TYR A 204 -1.16 6.86 -8.13
C TYR A 204 0.05 6.29 -8.88
N ALA A 205 1.27 6.54 -8.39
CA ALA A 205 2.48 6.03 -9.01
C ALA A 205 2.48 4.50 -9.10
N PHE A 206 1.99 3.81 -8.08
CA PHE A 206 1.81 2.35 -8.10
C PHE A 206 0.76 1.92 -9.12
N LEU A 207 -0.43 2.54 -9.11
CA LEU A 207 -1.55 2.20 -9.98
C LEU A 207 -1.19 2.39 -11.46
N ASP A 208 -0.39 3.40 -11.78
CA ASP A 208 0.08 3.64 -13.15
C ASP A 208 1.02 2.55 -13.65
N THR A 209 1.70 1.81 -12.76
CA THR A 209 2.51 0.65 -13.16
C THR A 209 1.67 -0.53 -13.61
N CYS A 210 0.41 -0.62 -13.17
CA CYS A 210 -0.45 -1.80 -13.29
C CYS A 210 -1.83 -1.48 -13.87
N ARG A 211 -1.97 -0.33 -14.53
CA ARG A 211 -3.27 0.18 -14.98
C ARG A 211 -3.88 -0.70 -16.08
N ASN A 212 -5.07 -1.22 -15.80
CA ASN A 212 -5.91 -1.98 -16.72
C ASN A 212 -7.40 -1.65 -16.46
N GLU A 213 -8.32 -2.38 -17.09
CA GLU A 213 -9.77 -2.18 -16.91
C GLU A 213 -10.21 -2.34 -15.45
N VAL A 214 -9.65 -3.32 -14.73
CA VAL A 214 -9.94 -3.57 -13.31
C VAL A 214 -9.51 -2.38 -12.45
N VAL A 215 -8.30 -1.86 -12.66
CA VAL A 215 -7.82 -0.67 -11.94
C VAL A 215 -8.72 0.53 -12.22
N ASN A 216 -9.09 0.76 -13.48
CA ASN A 216 -9.94 1.90 -13.86
C ASN A 216 -11.36 1.82 -13.30
N LEU A 217 -11.88 0.61 -13.01
CA LEU A 217 -13.18 0.43 -12.36
C LEU A 217 -13.20 1.01 -10.93
N TYR A 218 -12.12 0.84 -10.17
CA TYR A 218 -12.02 1.29 -8.78
C TYR A 218 -11.26 2.60 -8.60
N PHE A 219 -10.39 2.95 -9.54
CA PHE A 219 -9.57 4.15 -9.55
C PHE A 219 -9.58 4.83 -10.94
N PRO A 220 -10.70 5.49 -11.30
CA PRO A 220 -10.79 6.28 -12.52
C PRO A 220 -9.70 7.37 -12.56
N ILE A 221 -9.18 7.68 -13.75
CA ILE A 221 -8.10 8.67 -13.94
C ILE A 221 -8.54 10.08 -13.51
N GLU A 222 -9.81 10.41 -13.73
CA GLU A 222 -10.34 11.75 -13.46
C GLU A 222 -10.67 11.98 -11.98
N ASP A 223 -10.75 10.90 -11.19
CA ASP A 223 -11.14 10.97 -9.79
C ASP A 223 -9.93 11.22 -8.88
N LYS A 224 -10.10 12.15 -7.93
CA LYS A 224 -9.17 12.32 -6.81
C LYS A 224 -9.35 11.19 -5.81
N ILE A 225 -8.24 10.55 -5.42
CA ILE A 225 -8.24 9.50 -4.41
C ILE A 225 -8.49 10.11 -3.03
N LEU A 226 -7.85 11.23 -2.70
CA LEU A 226 -8.05 11.98 -1.46
C LEU A 226 -8.98 13.16 -1.71
N ILE A 227 -10.21 13.07 -1.20
CA ILE A 227 -11.29 14.01 -1.52
C ILE A 227 -11.39 15.14 -0.49
N TYR A 228 -11.15 14.82 0.79
CA TYR A 228 -11.39 15.72 1.92
C TYR A 228 -10.06 16.06 2.62
N GLY A 229 -9.89 17.31 3.08
CA GLY A 229 -8.87 17.63 4.07
C GLY A 229 -8.28 19.03 4.09
N GLU A 230 -8.28 19.78 2.99
CA GLU A 230 -7.71 21.15 2.97
C GLU A 230 -8.37 22.10 3.99
N GLY A 231 -9.69 21.96 4.21
CA GLY A 231 -10.45 22.75 5.19
C GLY A 231 -10.40 22.24 6.64
N ILE A 232 -9.71 21.11 6.90
CA ILE A 232 -9.65 20.46 8.22
C ILE A 232 -8.44 20.93 9.04
N LEU A 233 -7.51 21.66 8.41
CA LEU A 233 -6.27 22.19 8.97
C LEU A 233 -6.49 23.36 9.96
N GLU A 234 -7.52 23.29 10.80
CA GLU A 234 -7.61 24.15 11.98
C GLU A 234 -6.59 23.73 13.05
N ASN A 235 -6.31 24.63 13.99
CA ASN A 235 -5.40 24.36 15.11
C ASN A 235 -5.90 23.16 15.95
N TRP A 236 -5.37 21.98 15.66
CA TRP A 236 -5.73 20.71 16.29
C TRP A 236 -5.50 20.68 17.80
N PHE A 237 -4.62 21.57 18.30
CA PHE A 237 -4.36 21.75 19.72
C PHE A 237 -5.51 22.45 20.48
N LYS A 238 -6.58 22.88 19.81
CA LYS A 238 -7.84 23.24 20.49
C LYS A 238 -8.54 22.02 21.11
N TYR A 239 -8.37 20.84 20.50
CA TYR A 239 -9.01 19.60 20.91
C TYR A 239 -8.08 18.67 21.71
N SER A 240 -6.79 19.01 21.76
CA SER A 240 -5.77 18.12 22.29
C SER A 240 -4.54 18.85 22.84
N GLN A 241 -3.79 18.17 23.70
CA GLN A 241 -2.55 18.66 24.27
C GLN A 241 -1.44 17.63 24.08
N PHE A 242 -0.35 18.05 23.43
CA PHE A 242 0.87 17.26 23.37
C PHE A 242 1.52 17.17 24.76
N LEU A 243 1.94 15.96 25.14
CA LEU A 243 2.62 15.71 26.41
C LEU A 243 4.10 15.44 26.22
N ILE A 244 4.42 14.32 25.57
CA ILE A 244 5.77 13.76 25.48
C ILE A 244 5.92 12.90 24.23
N THR A 245 7.17 12.56 23.90
CA THR A 245 7.47 11.49 22.95
C THR A 245 7.96 10.25 23.67
N ILE A 246 7.56 9.08 23.18
CA ILE A 246 7.97 7.78 23.71
C ILE A 246 8.47 6.86 22.59
N ALA A 247 8.98 5.68 22.95
CA ALA A 247 9.28 4.63 21.97
C ALA A 247 8.04 4.34 21.11
N TYR A 248 8.25 4.02 19.83
CA TYR A 248 7.16 3.81 18.88
C TYR A 248 6.11 2.83 19.42
N GLN A 249 4.86 3.27 19.33
CA GLN A 249 3.64 2.54 19.63
C GLN A 249 2.67 2.76 18.46
N PRO A 250 1.99 1.71 17.98
CA PRO A 250 0.94 1.85 16.98
C PRO A 250 -0.15 2.83 17.43
N ALA A 251 -0.84 3.43 16.45
CA ALA A 251 -1.91 4.38 16.72
C ALA A 251 -3.01 3.73 17.59
N LYS A 252 -3.26 4.30 18.77
CA LYS A 252 -4.29 3.81 19.68
C LYS A 252 -4.80 4.91 20.60
N MET A 253 -6.00 4.71 21.14
CA MET A 253 -6.65 5.59 22.10
C MET A 253 -6.95 4.80 23.38
N SER A 254 -6.73 5.40 24.53
CA SER A 254 -6.97 4.78 25.84
C SER A 254 -7.68 5.76 26.76
N ARG A 255 -8.64 5.28 27.54
CA ARG A 255 -9.32 6.10 28.55
C ARG A 255 -8.40 6.25 29.75
N LEU A 256 -8.20 7.49 30.21
CA LEU A 256 -7.42 7.78 31.40
C LEU A 256 -8.26 7.47 32.65
N PRO A 257 -7.64 6.95 33.73
CA PRO A 257 -8.34 6.75 34.99
C PRO A 257 -8.78 8.12 35.54
N GLN A 258 -10.06 8.26 35.86
CA GLN A 258 -10.53 9.44 36.58
C GLN A 258 -9.89 9.42 37.96
N LEU A 259 -9.01 10.39 38.24
CA LEU A 259 -8.64 10.71 39.61
C LEU A 259 -9.93 11.03 40.35
N ARG A 260 -10.35 10.16 41.29
CA ARG A 260 -11.37 10.54 42.27
C ARG A 260 -10.83 11.80 42.95
N ARG A 261 -11.51 12.92 42.74
CA ARG A 261 -11.35 14.07 43.61
C ARG A 261 -12.06 13.67 44.90
N ASP A 262 -11.26 13.22 45.87
CA ASP A 262 -11.67 13.21 47.27
C ASP A 262 -11.77 14.66 47.77
#